data_AF-A0A1M6N5A8-F1
#
_entry.id   AF-A0A1M6N5A8-F1
#
_cell.length_a   1.000
_cell.length_b   1.000
_cell.length_c   1.000
_cell.angle_alpha   90.00
_cell.angle_beta   90.00
_cell.angle_gamma   90.00
#
_symmetry.space_group_name_H-M   'P 1'
#
loop_
_entity.id
_entity.type
_entity.pdbx_description
1 polymer ?
#
loop_
_entity_poly.entity_id
_entity_poly.type
_entity_poly.pdbx_seq_one_letter_code
_entity_poly.pdbx_strand_id
1 'polypeptide(L)'
;MSISDKILKVPLRISLSIILVGLLLKILQWPYARETMMVGFAATGILYLFRFWKKNEKKFLDIVKLVLVVSWTLNGLLRTLHLTYTTFFQIVIGLSFVTWFVMEGTAYFLDEDRRSKNQRIQVIWNFAMVVGALAIIAGSILNVLNWRFAIPLLVVGITIIAAYILKDIFTPKKIDGGDPNNEEFQL
;
A
#
# COMPACT_ATOMS: atom_id res chain seq x y z
N MET A 1 -2.92 -5.51 -23.98
CA MET A 1 -2.79 -5.08 -22.57
C MET A 1 -3.60 -3.80 -22.37
N SER A 2 -4.79 -3.86 -21.76
CA SER A 2 -5.75 -2.74 -21.84
C SER A 2 -5.37 -1.57 -20.92
N ILE A 3 -5.59 -0.35 -21.42
CA ILE A 3 -5.34 0.95 -20.76
C ILE A 3 -5.93 1.02 -19.33
N SER A 4 -6.93 0.19 -19.03
CA SER A 4 -7.61 0.13 -17.75
C SER A 4 -6.77 -0.36 -16.57
N ASP A 5 -5.77 -1.23 -16.78
CA ASP A 5 -4.94 -1.78 -15.69
C ASP A 5 -4.00 -0.73 -15.07
N LYS A 6 -3.71 0.34 -15.80
CA LYS A 6 -2.87 1.45 -15.33
C LYS A 6 -3.68 2.54 -14.62
N ILE A 7 -4.96 2.70 -14.94
CA ILE A 7 -5.81 3.79 -14.43
C ILE A 7 -6.12 3.63 -12.93
N LEU A 8 -6.38 2.41 -12.45
CA LEU A 8 -6.74 2.18 -11.04
C LEU A 8 -5.57 2.18 -10.07
N LYS A 9 -4.32 2.26 -10.54
CA LYS A 9 -3.15 2.30 -9.66
C LYS A 9 -3.01 3.63 -8.92
N VAL A 10 -3.39 4.73 -9.57
CA VAL A 10 -3.25 6.08 -8.99
C VAL A 10 -4.34 6.37 -7.94
N PRO A 11 -5.64 6.14 -8.21
CA PRO A 11 -6.69 6.33 -7.20
C PRO A 11 -6.45 5.50 -5.93
N LEU A 12 -6.00 4.25 -6.08
CA LEU A 12 -5.73 3.38 -4.93
C LEU A 12 -4.60 3.93 -4.04
N ARG A 13 -3.56 4.52 -4.64
CA ARG A 13 -2.46 5.16 -3.91
C ARG A 13 -2.94 6.40 -3.16
N ILE A 14 -3.78 7.21 -3.79
CA ILE A 14 -4.40 8.37 -3.15
C ILE A 14 -5.22 7.92 -1.93
N SER A 15 -6.04 6.87 -2.06
CA SER A 15 -6.82 6.33 -0.95
C SER A 15 -5.93 5.84 0.21
N LEU A 16 -4.81 5.17 -0.08
CA LEU A 16 -3.85 4.77 0.94
C LEU A 16 -3.21 5.98 1.64
N SER A 17 -2.85 7.03 0.90
CA SER A 17 -2.33 8.26 1.48
C SER A 17 -3.36 8.96 2.37
N ILE A 18 -4.65 8.95 2.00
CA ILE A 18 -5.75 9.47 2.84
C ILE A 18 -5.83 8.70 4.17
N ILE A 19 -5.69 7.36 4.15
CA ILE A 19 -5.65 6.56 5.39
C ILE A 19 -4.47 6.99 6.27
N LEU A 20 -3.28 7.18 5.69
CA LEU A 20 -2.09 7.61 6.44
C LEU A 20 -2.24 9.01 7.02
N VAL A 21 -2.85 9.94 6.28
CA VAL A 21 -3.20 11.27 6.80
C VAL A 21 -4.21 11.15 7.95
N GLY A 22 -5.26 10.35 7.80
CA GLY A 22 -6.22 10.10 8.87
C GLY A 22 -5.56 9.50 10.13
N LEU A 23 -4.56 8.63 9.97
CA LEU A 23 -3.76 8.10 11.06
C LEU A 23 -2.93 9.18 11.75
N LEU A 24 -2.30 10.08 10.99
CA LEU A 24 -1.59 11.25 11.55
C LEU A 24 -2.53 12.15 12.34
N LEU A 25 -3.70 12.47 11.79
CA LEU A 25 -4.71 13.27 12.47
C LEU A 25 -5.11 12.62 13.80
N LYS A 26 -5.31 11.29 13.80
CA LYS A 26 -5.66 10.54 15.00
C LYS A 26 -4.56 10.58 16.06
N ILE A 27 -3.30 10.41 15.66
CA ILE A 27 -2.14 10.45 16.56
C ILE A 27 -1.98 11.84 17.17
N LEU A 28 -2.16 12.89 16.36
CA LEU A 28 -2.07 14.29 16.76
C LEU A 28 -3.32 14.82 17.48
N GLN A 29 -4.35 13.99 17.67
CA GLN A 29 -5.65 14.37 18.23
C GLN A 29 -6.33 15.53 17.48
N TRP A 30 -6.12 15.60 16.16
CA TRP A 30 -6.77 16.59 15.30
C TRP A 30 -8.21 16.16 14.96
N PRO A 31 -9.11 17.13 14.73
CA PRO A 31 -10.50 16.84 14.35
C PRO A 31 -10.56 16.12 13.00
N TYR A 32 -11.70 15.47 12.73
CA TYR A 32 -11.97 14.75 11.48
C TYR A 32 -11.09 13.52 11.19
N ALA A 33 -10.28 13.07 12.16
CA ALA A 33 -9.42 11.91 12.00
C ALA A 33 -10.21 10.64 11.64
N ARG A 34 -11.34 10.43 12.32
CA ARG A 34 -12.19 9.25 12.16
C ARG A 34 -12.80 9.20 10.75
N GLU A 35 -13.37 10.31 10.32
CA GLU A 35 -14.04 10.52 9.04
C GLU A 35 -13.04 10.35 7.89
N THR A 36 -11.86 10.95 8.02
CA THR A 36 -10.77 10.83 7.03
C THR A 36 -10.32 9.37 6.87
N MET A 37 -10.12 8.65 7.98
CA MET A 37 -9.78 7.22 7.95
C MET A 37 -10.89 6.39 7.30
N MET A 38 -12.16 6.65 7.62
CA MET A 38 -13.30 5.93 7.04
C MET A 38 -13.38 6.10 5.52
N VAL A 39 -13.25 7.34 5.03
CA VAL A 39 -13.24 7.62 3.59
C VAL A 39 -12.08 6.89 2.90
N GLY A 40 -10.88 6.92 3.50
CA GLY A 40 -9.71 6.23 2.97
C GLY A 40 -9.91 4.71 2.88
N PHE A 41 -10.41 4.07 3.95
CA PHE A 41 -10.66 2.62 3.96
C PHE A 41 -11.78 2.21 2.99
N ALA A 42 -12.89 2.94 2.96
CA ALA A 42 -14.01 2.67 2.05
C ALA A 42 -13.57 2.80 0.59
N ALA A 43 -12.87 3.88 0.25
CA ALA A 43 -12.33 4.10 -1.10
C ALA A 43 -11.36 2.99 -1.50
N THR A 44 -10.44 2.60 -0.61
CA THR A 44 -9.49 1.50 -0.87
C THR A 44 -10.20 0.18 -1.15
N GLY A 45 -11.19 -0.18 -0.33
CA GLY A 45 -11.96 -1.41 -0.51
C GLY A 45 -12.71 -1.45 -1.85
N ILE A 46 -13.45 -0.38 -2.16
CA ILE A 46 -14.23 -0.27 -3.41
C ILE A 46 -13.31 -0.29 -4.64
N LEU A 47 -12.24 0.51 -4.63
CA LEU A 47 -11.29 0.57 -5.75
C LEU A 47 -10.60 -0.77 -5.98
N TYR A 48 -10.24 -1.48 -4.91
CA TYR A 48 -9.58 -2.77 -5.04
C TYR A 48 -10.54 -3.85 -5.55
N LEU A 49 -11.78 -3.88 -5.09
CA LEU A 49 -12.84 -4.76 -5.61
C LEU A 49 -13.07 -4.52 -7.11
N PHE A 50 -13.21 -3.27 -7.52
CA PHE A 50 -13.39 -2.92 -8.93
C PHE A 50 -12.18 -3.35 -9.78
N ARG A 51 -10.96 -3.13 -9.27
CA ARG A 51 -9.73 -3.57 -9.93
C ARG A 51 -9.68 -5.09 -10.10
N PHE A 52 -10.09 -5.85 -9.09
CA PHE A 52 -10.10 -7.30 -9.14
C PHE A 52 -11.15 -7.83 -10.13
N TRP A 53 -12.33 -7.20 -10.18
CA TRP A 53 -13.39 -7.60 -11.12
C TRP A 53 -12.92 -7.44 -12.56
N LYS A 54 -12.25 -6.33 -12.87
CA LYS A 54 -11.79 -6.02 -14.23
C LYS A 54 -10.69 -6.95 -14.76
N LYS A 55 -10.16 -7.84 -13.92
CA LYS A 55 -9.11 -8.78 -14.29
C LYS A 55 -9.70 -10.01 -15.00
N ASN A 56 -9.26 -10.25 -16.23
CA ASN A 56 -9.73 -11.37 -17.06
C ASN A 56 -9.27 -12.74 -16.53
N GLU A 57 -8.01 -12.84 -16.10
CA GLU A 57 -7.45 -14.08 -15.52
C GLU A 57 -7.12 -13.87 -14.04
N LYS A 58 -7.77 -14.66 -13.19
CA LYS A 58 -7.62 -14.59 -11.73
C LYS A 58 -6.71 -15.72 -11.28
N LYS A 59 -5.47 -15.39 -10.91
CA LYS A 59 -4.55 -16.36 -10.29
C LYS A 59 -4.91 -16.51 -8.81
N PHE A 60 -4.55 -17.65 -8.22
CA PHE A 60 -4.75 -17.89 -6.78
C PHE A 60 -4.20 -16.75 -5.92
N LEU A 61 -3.02 -16.25 -6.25
CA LEU A 61 -2.36 -15.14 -5.56
C LEU A 61 -3.20 -13.85 -5.61
N ASP A 62 -3.94 -13.59 -6.69
CA ASP A 62 -4.83 -12.42 -6.76
C ASP A 62 -6.00 -12.53 -5.79
N ILE A 63 -6.51 -13.74 -5.57
CA ILE A 63 -7.59 -14.01 -4.60
C ILE A 63 -7.07 -13.80 -3.18
N VAL A 64 -5.89 -14.32 -2.85
CA VAL A 64 -5.25 -14.10 -1.54
C VAL A 64 -5.06 -12.60 -1.28
N LYS A 65 -4.57 -11.85 -2.28
CA LYS A 65 -4.43 -10.38 -2.16
C LYS A 65 -5.79 -9.68 -2.00
N LEU A 66 -6.83 -10.13 -2.69
CA LEU A 66 -8.18 -9.58 -2.53
C LEU A 66 -8.69 -9.79 -1.11
N VAL A 67 -8.62 -11.02 -0.59
CA VAL A 67 -9.03 -11.34 0.78
C VAL A 67 -8.24 -10.49 1.76
N LEU A 68 -6.92 -10.39 1.60
CA LEU A 68 -6.07 -9.56 2.44
C LEU A 68 -6.54 -8.09 2.46
N VAL A 69 -6.73 -7.47 1.30
CA VAL A 69 -7.10 -6.05 1.20
C VAL A 69 -8.53 -5.80 1.69
N VAL A 70 -9.49 -6.64 1.33
CA VAL A 70 -10.90 -6.49 1.75
C VAL A 70 -11.03 -6.73 3.25
N SER A 71 -10.42 -7.77 3.81
CA SER A 71 -10.42 -8.00 5.25
C SER A 71 -9.71 -6.89 6.01
N TRP A 72 -8.60 -6.35 5.50
CA TRP A 72 -7.89 -5.24 6.13
C TRP A 72 -8.70 -3.93 6.11
N THR A 73 -9.30 -3.58 4.98
CA THR A 73 -10.14 -2.37 4.85
C THR A 73 -11.41 -2.47 5.70
N LEU A 74 -12.04 -3.65 5.73
CA LEU A 74 -13.22 -3.88 6.56
C LEU A 74 -12.85 -3.86 8.06
N ASN A 75 -11.73 -4.45 8.46
CA ASN A 75 -11.21 -4.33 9.82
C ASN A 75 -10.97 -2.87 10.21
N GLY A 76 -10.35 -2.08 9.32
CA GLY A 76 -10.10 -0.65 9.52
C GLY A 76 -11.38 0.13 9.75
N LEU A 77 -12.42 -0.11 8.94
CA LEU A 77 -13.75 0.50 9.11
C LEU A 77 -14.39 0.09 10.43
N LEU A 78 -14.47 -1.21 10.72
CA LEU A 78 -15.12 -1.73 11.93
C LEU A 78 -14.42 -1.23 13.20
N ARG A 79 -13.09 -1.20 13.22
CA ARG A 79 -12.31 -0.67 14.34
C ARG A 79 -12.54 0.82 14.56
N THR A 80 -12.69 1.58 13.48
CA THR A 80 -13.01 3.02 13.51
C THR A 80 -14.45 3.28 13.95
N LEU A 81 -15.34 2.28 13.80
CA LEU A 81 -16.71 2.27 14.32
C LEU A 81 -16.83 1.63 15.71
N HIS A 82 -15.73 1.20 16.34
CA HIS A 82 -15.71 0.52 17.65
C HIS A 82 -16.53 -0.79 17.70
N LEU A 83 -16.63 -1.52 16.59
CA LEU A 83 -17.38 -2.79 16.51
C LEU A 83 -16.53 -4.00 16.94
N THR A 84 -17.16 -4.98 17.60
CA THR A 84 -16.49 -6.09 18.32
C THR A 84 -15.83 -7.15 17.42
N TYR A 85 -16.25 -7.30 16.16
CA TYR A 85 -15.79 -8.38 15.28
C TYR A 85 -14.35 -8.21 14.73
N THR A 86 -13.54 -7.33 15.31
CA THR A 86 -12.19 -7.01 14.81
C THR A 86 -11.22 -8.18 14.88
N THR A 87 -11.34 -9.06 15.87
CA THR A 87 -10.44 -10.22 16.05
C THR A 87 -10.55 -11.23 14.90
N PHE A 88 -11.77 -11.53 14.43
CA PHE A 88 -11.97 -12.44 13.30
C PHE A 88 -11.23 -11.93 12.05
N PHE A 89 -11.40 -10.66 11.72
CA PHE A 89 -10.70 -10.07 10.58
C PHE A 89 -9.18 -10.04 10.76
N GLN A 90 -8.67 -9.82 11.97
CA GLN A 90 -7.23 -9.86 12.24
C GLN A 90 -6.63 -11.24 11.95
N ILE A 91 -7.33 -12.32 12.32
CA ILE A 91 -6.90 -13.70 12.03
C ILE A 91 -6.88 -13.93 10.52
N VAL A 92 -7.95 -13.55 9.81
CA VAL A 92 -8.04 -13.71 8.34
C VAL A 92 -6.94 -12.91 7.62
N ILE A 93 -6.66 -11.68 8.07
CA ILE A 93 -5.57 -10.85 7.56
C ILE A 93 -4.23 -11.55 7.78
N GLY A 94 -3.98 -12.06 8.99
CA GLY A 94 -2.75 -12.76 9.34
C GLY A 94 -2.50 -13.98 8.46
N LEU A 95 -3.50 -14.85 8.30
CA LEU A 95 -3.42 -16.03 7.44
C LEU A 95 -3.15 -15.64 5.98
N SER A 96 -3.93 -14.68 5.45
CA SER A 96 -3.77 -14.22 4.07
C SER A 96 -2.40 -13.58 3.83
N PHE A 97 -1.88 -12.84 4.82
CA PHE A 97 -0.56 -12.23 4.76
C PHE A 97 0.54 -13.28 4.72
N VAL A 98 0.48 -14.31 5.57
CA VAL A 98 1.45 -15.43 5.56
C VAL A 98 1.41 -16.17 4.24
N THR A 99 0.23 -16.53 3.73
CA THR A 99 0.10 -17.21 2.43
C THR A 99 0.67 -16.36 1.30
N TRP A 100 0.34 -15.06 1.26
CA TRP A 100 0.89 -14.14 0.27
C TRP A 100 2.41 -14.03 0.37
N PHE A 101 2.93 -13.88 1.59
CA PHE A 101 4.35 -13.73 1.84
C PHE A 101 5.16 -14.96 1.43
N VAL A 102 4.68 -16.18 1.72
CA VAL A 102 5.36 -17.41 1.31
C VAL A 102 5.38 -17.55 -0.22
N MET A 103 4.25 -17.26 -0.88
CA MET A 103 4.14 -17.43 -2.34
C MET A 103 4.85 -16.35 -3.16
N GLU A 104 4.82 -15.09 -2.71
CA GLU A 104 5.46 -13.97 -3.42
C GLU A 104 6.89 -13.74 -2.94
N GLY A 105 7.16 -13.90 -1.64
CA GLY A 105 8.49 -13.69 -1.06
C GLY A 105 9.51 -14.66 -1.63
N THR A 106 9.14 -15.93 -1.84
CA THR A 106 10.01 -16.91 -2.51
C THR A 106 10.33 -16.52 -3.96
N ALA A 107 9.37 -15.94 -4.70
CA ALA A 107 9.60 -15.46 -6.06
C ALA A 107 10.48 -14.20 -6.12
N TYR A 108 10.36 -13.30 -5.14
CA TYR A 108 11.13 -12.04 -5.09
C TYR A 108 12.63 -12.27 -4.85
N PHE A 109 13.00 -13.31 -4.08
CA PHE A 109 14.41 -13.69 -3.85
C PHE A 109 15.04 -14.46 -5.01
N LEU A 110 14.24 -14.95 -5.97
CA LEU A 110 14.72 -15.75 -7.11
C LEU A 110 14.88 -14.92 -8.40
N ASP A 111 14.36 -13.68 -8.46
CA ASP A 111 14.25 -12.88 -9.69
C ASP A 111 15.03 -11.55 -9.62
N GLU A 112 16.21 -11.59 -8.97
CA GLU A 112 16.98 -10.39 -8.56
C GLU A 112 17.65 -9.62 -9.72
N ASP A 113 17.55 -10.08 -10.97
CA ASP A 113 18.47 -9.64 -12.03
C ASP A 113 17.94 -8.62 -13.06
N ARG A 114 16.78 -7.99 -12.84
CA ARG A 114 16.28 -6.99 -13.82
C ARG A 114 15.66 -5.76 -13.19
N ARG A 115 16.48 -4.72 -13.00
CA ARG A 115 16.13 -3.30 -13.32
C ARG A 115 17.27 -2.30 -13.05
N SER A 116 18.01 -1.94 -14.09
CA SER A 116 18.87 -0.75 -14.12
C SER A 116 18.28 0.33 -15.04
N LYS A 117 17.54 1.28 -14.47
CA LYS A 117 17.36 2.60 -15.09
C LYS A 117 17.00 3.65 -14.01
N ASN A 118 17.88 4.64 -13.85
CA ASN A 118 17.93 5.68 -12.80
C ASN A 118 18.25 5.20 -11.36
N GLN A 119 19.45 4.63 -11.21
CA GLN A 119 19.98 4.01 -10.00
C GLN A 119 19.92 4.90 -8.74
N ARG A 120 20.31 6.18 -8.80
CA ARG A 120 20.44 7.01 -7.58
C ARG A 120 19.11 7.43 -6.95
N ILE A 121 18.18 7.96 -7.75
CA ILE A 121 16.87 8.43 -7.25
C ILE A 121 16.05 7.24 -6.73
N GLN A 122 16.10 6.11 -7.43
CA GLN A 122 15.39 4.90 -6.99
C GLN A 122 15.96 4.35 -5.67
N VAL A 123 17.29 4.33 -5.51
CA VAL A 123 17.94 3.91 -4.26
C VAL A 123 17.55 4.82 -3.09
N ILE A 124 17.54 6.15 -3.28
CA ILE A 124 17.13 7.11 -2.24
C ILE A 124 15.70 6.82 -1.77
N TRP A 125 14.77 6.61 -2.70
CA TRP A 125 13.39 6.33 -2.33
C TRP A 125 13.20 4.95 -1.69
N ASN A 126 13.95 3.93 -2.13
CA ASN A 126 13.92 2.62 -1.49
C ASN A 126 14.45 2.71 -0.05
N PHE A 127 15.56 3.45 0.14
CA PHE A 127 16.10 3.72 1.48
C PHE A 127 15.08 4.48 2.34
N ALA A 128 14.45 5.52 1.80
CA ALA A 128 13.40 6.27 2.50
C ALA A 128 12.23 5.35 2.91
N MET A 129 11.81 4.41 2.06
CA MET A 129 10.77 3.44 2.40
C MET A 129 11.17 2.59 3.61
N VAL A 130 12.39 2.03 3.61
CA VAL A 130 12.89 1.19 4.70
C VAL A 130 12.99 1.99 6.01
N VAL A 131 13.58 3.20 5.96
CA VAL A 131 13.70 4.09 7.12
C VAL A 131 12.32 4.48 7.66
N GLY A 132 11.38 4.82 6.78
CA GLY A 132 10.01 5.16 7.17
C GLY A 132 9.29 3.99 7.85
N ALA A 133 9.44 2.77 7.32
CA ALA A 133 8.85 1.57 7.91
C ALA A 133 9.45 1.27 9.29
N LEU A 134 10.78 1.33 9.43
CA LEU A 134 11.46 1.15 10.71
C LEU A 134 11.06 2.22 11.72
N ALA A 135 10.90 3.48 11.30
CA ALA A 135 10.43 4.55 12.17
C ALA A 135 9.01 4.32 12.68
N ILE A 136 8.09 3.78 11.85
CA ILE A 136 6.74 3.41 12.30
C ILE A 136 6.78 2.27 13.31
N ILE A 137 7.57 1.22 13.05
CA ILE A 137 7.69 0.07 13.94
C ILE A 137 8.30 0.51 15.29
N ALA A 138 9.44 1.19 15.25
CA ALA A 138 10.11 1.71 16.44
C ALA A 138 9.21 2.68 17.18
N GLY A 139 8.61 3.66 16.49
CA GLY A 139 7.70 4.63 17.09
C GLY A 139 6.49 3.96 17.75
N SER A 140 5.96 2.89 17.17
CA SER A 140 4.84 2.12 17.75
C SER A 140 5.27 1.40 19.03
N ILE A 141 6.45 0.77 19.05
CA ILE A 141 7.01 0.14 20.24
C ILE A 141 7.24 1.18 21.35
N LEU A 142 7.85 2.31 21.00
CA LEU A 142 8.10 3.40 21.95
C LEU A 142 6.82 4.00 22.50
N ASN A 143 5.74 4.03 21.71
CA ASN A 143 4.44 4.49 22.15
C ASN A 143 3.84 3.56 23.21
N VAL A 144 3.99 2.24 23.03
CA VAL A 144 3.60 1.23 24.04
C VAL A 144 4.42 1.40 25.32
N LEU A 145 5.70 1.75 25.20
CA LEU A 145 6.58 2.05 26.33
C LEU A 145 6.38 3.46 26.93
N ASN A 146 5.41 4.24 26.43
CA ASN A 146 5.14 5.62 26.84
C ASN A 146 6.36 6.56 26.76
N TRP A 147 7.27 6.33 25.80
CA TRP A 147 8.46 7.17 25.67
C TRP A 147 8.18 8.47 24.92
N ARG A 148 8.80 9.57 25.35
CA ARG A 148 8.54 10.93 24.85
C ARG A 148 8.74 11.09 23.32
N PHE A 149 9.65 10.32 22.73
CA PHE A 149 9.97 10.40 21.30
C PHE A 149 9.07 9.54 20.40
N ALA A 150 8.13 8.79 20.98
CA ALA A 150 7.24 7.90 20.24
C ALA A 150 6.40 8.64 19.19
N ILE A 151 5.72 9.71 19.60
CA ILE A 151 4.82 10.47 18.73
C ILE A 151 5.57 11.16 17.59
N PRO A 152 6.66 11.93 17.84
CA PRO A 152 7.45 12.50 16.75
C PRO A 152 7.98 11.45 15.76
N LEU A 153 8.47 10.31 16.25
CA LEU A 153 9.02 9.26 15.40
C LEU A 153 7.94 8.60 14.52
N LEU A 154 6.75 8.37 15.07
CA LEU A 154 5.58 7.91 14.31
C LEU A 154 5.19 8.89 13.21
N VAL A 155 5.13 10.19 13.54
CA VAL A 155 4.77 11.24 12.58
C VAL A 155 5.76 11.30 11.42
N VAL A 156 7.06 11.27 11.72
CA VAL A 156 8.12 11.25 10.70
C VAL A 156 8.00 10.00 9.83
N GLY A 157 7.86 8.81 10.44
CA GLY A 157 7.74 7.55 9.70
C GLY A 157 6.54 7.52 8.76
N ILE A 158 5.35 7.90 9.25
CA ILE A 158 4.12 7.93 8.44
C ILE A 158 4.25 8.95 7.30
N THR A 159 4.85 10.11 7.56
CA THR A 159 5.05 11.16 6.54
C THR A 159 5.97 10.69 5.42
N ILE A 160 7.09 10.03 5.77
CA ILE A 160 8.02 9.46 4.78
C ILE A 160 7.32 8.43 3.90
N ILE A 161 6.53 7.52 4.48
CA ILE A 161 5.79 6.50 3.74
C ILE A 161 4.72 7.13 2.84
N ALA A 162 3.98 8.12 3.35
CA ALA A 162 2.99 8.84 2.56
C ALA A 162 3.63 9.54 1.35
N ALA A 163 4.77 10.21 1.55
CA ALA A 163 5.54 10.82 0.47
C ALA A 163 6.03 9.78 -0.55
N TYR A 164 6.54 8.63 -0.07
CA TYR A 164 6.97 7.52 -0.93
C TYR A 164 5.83 6.99 -1.82
N ILE A 165 4.63 6.81 -1.27
CA ILE A 165 3.46 6.31 -2.02
C ILE A 165 3.05 7.32 -3.11
N LEU A 166 3.11 8.62 -2.79
CA LEU A 166 2.70 9.71 -3.67
C LEU A 166 3.74 10.09 -4.73
N LYS A 167 5.04 9.81 -4.54
CA LYS A 167 6.11 10.20 -5.47
C LYS A 167 5.84 9.79 -6.92
N ASP A 168 5.23 8.61 -7.13
CA ASP A 168 4.97 8.05 -8.45
C ASP A 168 3.78 8.74 -9.15
N ILE A 169 2.97 9.49 -8.41
CA ILE A 169 1.91 10.35 -8.97
C ILE A 169 2.54 11.60 -9.59
N PHE A 170 3.57 12.14 -8.94
CA PHE A 170 4.26 13.37 -9.36
C PHE A 170 5.41 13.12 -10.33
N THR A 171 5.84 11.87 -10.51
CA THR A 171 6.84 11.53 -11.52
C THR A 171 6.14 11.43 -12.88
N PRO A 172 6.36 12.37 -13.82
CA PRO A 172 5.73 12.31 -15.12
C PRO A 172 6.13 11.00 -15.79
N LYS A 173 5.12 10.21 -16.13
CA LYS A 173 5.31 9.03 -16.97
C LYS A 173 5.81 9.58 -18.29
N LYS A 174 7.09 9.35 -18.63
CA LYS A 174 7.57 9.60 -19.98
C LYS A 174 6.63 8.82 -20.89
N ILE A 175 5.83 9.53 -21.67
CA ILE A 175 5.16 8.95 -22.82
C ILE A 175 6.34 8.62 -23.72
N ASP A 176 6.76 7.36 -23.75
CA ASP A 176 7.63 6.87 -24.82
C ASP A 176 6.77 7.01 -26.09
N GLY A 177 6.91 8.16 -26.74
CA GLY A 177 6.34 8.43 -28.04
C GLY A 177 7.14 7.67 -29.07
N GLY A 178 6.42 6.82 -29.82
CA GLY A 178 6.80 6.36 -31.16
C GLY A 178 7.98 5.40 -31.24
N ASP A 179 7.68 4.11 -31.37
CA ASP A 179 8.19 3.36 -32.52
C ASP A 179 7.18 2.25 -32.90
N PRO A 180 6.46 2.38 -34.02
CA PRO A 180 5.61 1.32 -34.55
C PRO A 180 6.47 0.52 -35.55
N ASN A 181 7.27 -0.43 -35.08
CA ASN A 181 7.76 -1.55 -35.91
C ASN A 181 8.60 -2.49 -35.04
N ASN A 182 7.98 -3.60 -34.65
CA ASN A 182 8.54 -4.94 -34.77
C ASN A 182 7.44 -5.90 -34.32
N GLU A 183 6.42 -6.01 -35.18
CA GLU A 183 5.92 -7.35 -35.50
C GLU A 183 7.08 -8.13 -36.15
N GLU A 184 7.01 -9.46 -36.05
CA GLU A 184 7.98 -10.45 -36.56
C GLU A 184 9.22 -10.65 -35.65
N PHE A 185 9.58 -11.83 -35.13
CA PHE A 185 9.27 -13.23 -35.41
C PHE A 185 9.28 -14.00 -34.07
N GLN A 186 8.27 -14.81 -33.73
CA GLN A 186 8.23 -16.26 -33.95
C GLN A 186 9.56 -16.99 -33.65
N LEU A 187 9.62 -17.68 -32.50
CA LEU A 187 9.68 -19.15 -32.37
C LEU A 187 9.44 -19.55 -30.91
#